data_AF-A0AAV0P0D8-F1
#
_entry.id   AF-A0AAV0P0D8-F1
#
_cell.length_a   1.000
_cell.length_b   1.000
_cell.length_c   1.000
_cell.angle_alpha   90.00
_cell.angle_beta   90.00
_cell.angle_gamma   90.00
#
_symmetry.space_group_name_H-M   'P 1'
#
loop_
_entity.id
_entity.type
_entity.pdbx_description
1 polymer ?
#
loop_
_entity_poly.entity_id
_entity_poly.type
_entity_poly.pdbx_seq_one_letter_code
_entity_poly.pdbx_strand_id
1 'polypeptide(L)'
;MVTGNRLLEVLNVRRLGSGDRVLVFAHGVGTDQSAWQRILPFFTQSYTVILYDLVCAGSVNPDYFDFHRFLNDKDYHGGYEQSEIEEVFTAMEANYEAWVQGFAPLAVGADVPAAVREFTRTLFNMRPDITLFVSRTVFNSDFRGILGLVKVPCCIIQTSKDMSVPPSVVDYLKTHLGGRTTVEILRTEGHLPHLSAPGLLAQVLRRALAR
;
A
#
# COMPACT_ATOMS: atom_id res chain seq x y z
N MET A 1 -3.41 14.46 -21.13
CA MET A 1 -2.94 14.83 -19.78
C MET A 1 -4.13 15.23 -18.92
N VAL A 2 -4.32 14.55 -17.79
CA VAL A 2 -5.34 14.87 -16.79
C VAL A 2 -4.88 16.14 -16.05
N THR A 3 -5.72 17.18 -15.97
CA THR A 3 -5.41 18.40 -15.19
C THR A 3 -5.36 18.06 -13.70
N GLY A 4 -4.62 18.84 -12.90
CA GLY A 4 -4.46 18.57 -11.46
C GLY A 4 -5.77 18.42 -10.67
N ASN A 5 -6.80 19.21 -11.00
CA ASN A 5 -8.13 19.08 -10.39
C ASN A 5 -8.83 17.77 -10.75
N ARG A 6 -8.64 17.26 -11.97
CA ARG A 6 -9.23 16.00 -12.41
C ARG A 6 -8.55 14.80 -11.77
N LEU A 7 -7.28 14.92 -11.34
CA LEU A 7 -6.60 13.85 -10.62
C LEU A 7 -7.19 13.63 -9.21
N LEU A 8 -7.66 14.70 -8.56
CA LEU A 8 -8.30 14.58 -7.25
C LEU A 8 -9.58 13.74 -7.32
N GLU A 9 -10.36 13.94 -8.37
CA GLU A 9 -11.58 13.15 -8.62
C GLU A 9 -11.23 11.70 -9.02
N VAL A 10 -10.28 11.52 -9.94
CA VAL A 10 -9.86 10.19 -10.44
C VAL A 10 -9.33 9.30 -9.31
N LEU A 11 -8.56 9.87 -8.38
CA LEU A 11 -7.97 9.13 -7.27
C LEU A 11 -8.83 9.18 -6.00
N ASN A 12 -10.12 9.54 -6.12
CA ASN A 12 -11.08 9.59 -5.02
C ASN A 12 -10.54 10.34 -3.79
N VAL A 13 -9.86 11.47 -3.99
CA VAL A 13 -9.20 12.20 -2.89
C VAL A 13 -10.24 12.71 -1.91
N ARG A 14 -10.06 12.39 -0.63
CA ARG A 14 -10.91 12.86 0.47
C ARG A 14 -10.11 13.65 1.49
N ARG A 15 -10.71 14.73 1.98
CA ARG A 15 -10.23 15.52 3.10
C ARG A 15 -11.20 15.40 4.26
N LEU A 16 -10.71 14.99 5.42
CA LEU A 16 -11.47 14.80 6.66
C LEU A 16 -10.79 15.54 7.82
N GLY A 17 -11.53 15.73 8.91
CA GLY A 17 -11.00 16.34 10.13
C GLY A 17 -10.75 17.85 10.00
N SER A 18 -10.23 18.45 11.08
CA SER A 18 -10.15 19.91 11.22
C SER A 18 -8.91 20.40 11.97
N GLY A 19 -7.88 19.56 12.11
CA GLY A 19 -6.64 19.94 12.77
C GLY A 19 -5.66 20.71 11.88
N ASP A 20 -4.76 21.47 12.49
CA ASP A 20 -3.78 22.31 11.79
C ASP A 20 -2.65 21.50 11.13
N ARG A 21 -2.42 20.28 11.62
CA ARG A 21 -1.43 19.36 11.04
C ARG A 21 -2.10 18.46 10.00
N VAL A 22 -1.49 18.36 8.82
CA VAL A 22 -1.95 17.48 7.75
C VAL A 22 -1.34 16.08 7.92
N LEU A 23 -2.19 15.05 7.84
CA LEU A 23 -1.79 13.64 7.83
C LEU A 23 -2.32 12.99 6.56
N VAL A 24 -1.42 12.40 5.75
CA VAL A 24 -1.79 11.69 4.52
C VAL A 24 -1.74 10.18 4.78
N PHE A 25 -2.81 9.47 4.45
CA PHE A 25 -2.83 8.00 4.46
C PHE A 25 -2.85 7.46 3.02
N ALA A 26 -1.82 6.70 2.67
CA ALA A 26 -1.72 5.96 1.41
C ALA A 26 -1.87 4.46 1.71
N HIS A 27 -2.75 3.77 1.00
CA HIS A 27 -2.97 2.33 1.18
C HIS A 27 -1.96 1.49 0.38
N GLY A 28 -1.92 0.18 0.65
CA GLY A 28 -1.08 -0.79 -0.08
C GLY A 28 -1.84 -1.51 -1.21
N VAL A 29 -1.13 -2.37 -1.93
CA VAL A 29 -1.71 -3.22 -3.00
C VAL A 29 -2.81 -4.13 -2.42
N GLY A 30 -3.88 -4.35 -3.19
CA GLY A 30 -5.00 -5.21 -2.77
C GLY A 30 -6.04 -4.52 -1.89
N THR A 31 -5.85 -3.23 -1.59
CA THR A 31 -6.78 -2.41 -0.80
C THR A 31 -7.12 -1.13 -1.54
N ASP A 32 -8.00 -0.35 -0.93
CA ASP A 32 -8.27 1.04 -1.24
C ASP A 32 -8.27 1.86 0.07
N GLN A 33 -8.55 3.16 0.01
CA GLN A 33 -8.57 4.03 1.18
C GLN A 33 -9.56 3.60 2.28
N SER A 34 -10.51 2.70 2.01
CA SER A 34 -11.37 2.10 3.05
C SER A 34 -10.57 1.35 4.09
N ALA A 35 -9.36 0.88 3.77
CA ALA A 35 -8.49 0.18 4.70
C ALA A 35 -8.15 1.01 5.96
N TRP A 36 -8.23 2.34 5.84
CA TRP A 36 -7.99 3.27 6.95
C TRP A 36 -9.23 3.55 7.80
N GLN A 37 -10.42 3.07 7.45
CA GLN A 37 -11.68 3.42 8.15
C GLN A 37 -11.62 3.19 9.67
N ARG A 38 -10.94 2.14 10.12
CA ARG A 38 -10.78 1.81 11.55
C ARG A 38 -9.72 2.66 12.24
N ILE A 39 -8.84 3.32 11.48
CA ILE A 39 -7.79 4.21 11.97
C ILE A 39 -8.27 5.67 12.02
N LEU A 40 -9.11 6.09 11.07
CA LEU A 40 -9.55 7.48 10.93
C LEU A 40 -10.10 8.13 12.22
N PRO A 41 -10.97 7.48 13.03
CA PRO A 41 -11.51 8.09 14.24
C PRO A 41 -10.45 8.48 15.27
N PHE A 42 -9.26 7.88 15.22
CA PHE A 42 -8.18 8.19 16.15
C PHE A 42 -7.45 9.50 15.85
N PHE A 43 -7.61 10.06 14.64
CA PHE A 43 -6.82 11.18 14.14
C PHE A 43 -7.65 12.36 13.60
N THR A 44 -8.88 12.15 13.12
CA THR A 44 -9.69 13.23 12.52
C THR A 44 -10.07 14.35 13.48
N GLN A 45 -10.01 14.12 14.80
CA GLN A 45 -10.22 15.17 15.82
C GLN A 45 -9.03 16.13 15.96
N SER A 46 -7.83 15.73 15.56
CA SER A 46 -6.59 16.50 15.81
C SER A 46 -5.78 16.79 14.56
N TYR A 47 -6.14 16.20 13.42
CA TYR A 47 -5.44 16.34 12.15
C TYR A 47 -6.43 16.65 11.03
N THR A 48 -5.98 17.42 10.04
CA THR A 48 -6.58 17.37 8.70
C THR A 48 -6.06 16.12 8.02
N VAL A 49 -6.93 15.15 7.79
CA VAL A 49 -6.57 13.87 7.18
C VAL A 49 -6.87 13.89 5.68
N ILE A 50 -5.88 13.55 4.86
CA ILE A 50 -6.02 13.36 3.41
C ILE A 50 -5.90 11.87 3.09
N LEU A 51 -6.84 11.37 2.31
CA LEU A 51 -6.82 10.01 1.76
C LEU A 51 -6.95 10.08 0.24
N TYR A 52 -6.44 9.06 -0.43
CA TYR A 52 -6.62 8.86 -1.86
C TYR A 52 -6.48 7.38 -2.18
N ASP A 53 -6.99 6.98 -3.34
CA ASP A 53 -6.81 5.66 -3.90
C ASP A 53 -5.65 5.67 -4.90
N LEU A 54 -4.76 4.69 -4.78
CA LEU A 54 -3.77 4.41 -5.82
C LEU A 54 -4.51 4.06 -7.11
N VAL A 55 -3.92 4.44 -8.26
CA VAL A 55 -4.54 4.22 -9.57
C VAL A 55 -4.84 2.74 -9.88
N CYS A 56 -4.18 1.81 -9.18
CA CYS A 56 -4.42 0.38 -9.31
C CYS A 56 -5.56 -0.17 -8.43
N ALA A 57 -6.11 0.63 -7.51
CA ALA A 57 -7.16 0.19 -6.61
C ALA A 57 -8.45 -0.11 -7.39
N GLY A 58 -9.20 -1.13 -6.93
CA GLY A 58 -10.47 -1.49 -7.55
C GLY A 58 -11.58 -0.43 -7.45
N SER A 59 -11.36 0.62 -6.64
CA SER A 59 -12.25 1.78 -6.52
C SER A 59 -11.97 2.88 -7.57
N VAL A 60 -10.89 2.77 -8.35
CA VAL A 60 -10.52 3.71 -9.42
C VAL A 60 -10.94 3.13 -10.76
N ASN A 61 -11.43 3.98 -11.68
CA ASN A 61 -11.73 3.52 -13.04
C ASN A 61 -10.43 3.00 -13.70
N PRO A 62 -10.39 1.72 -14.11
CA PRO A 62 -9.17 1.09 -14.63
C PRO A 62 -8.68 1.70 -15.95
N ASP A 63 -9.49 2.47 -16.68
CA ASP A 63 -9.07 3.19 -17.89
C ASP A 63 -8.03 4.29 -17.58
N TYR A 64 -7.90 4.70 -16.31
CA TYR A 64 -6.84 5.60 -15.87
C TYR A 64 -5.54 4.88 -15.52
N PHE A 65 -5.53 3.54 -15.48
CA PHE A 65 -4.31 2.75 -15.31
C PHE A 65 -3.59 2.63 -16.65
N ASP A 66 -2.41 3.25 -16.71
CA ASP A 66 -1.61 3.32 -17.94
C ASP A 66 -0.44 2.32 -17.88
N PHE A 67 -0.61 1.18 -18.53
CA PHE A 67 0.45 0.16 -18.66
C PHE A 67 1.66 0.67 -19.46
N HIS A 68 1.47 1.60 -20.39
CA HIS A 68 2.57 2.10 -21.23
C HIS A 68 3.62 2.85 -20.42
N ARG A 69 3.26 3.41 -19.25
CA ARG A 69 4.23 4.00 -18.32
C ARG A 69 5.28 3.04 -17.80
N PHE A 70 5.10 1.75 -18.00
CA PHE A 70 6.05 0.74 -17.55
C PHE A 70 6.67 -0.03 -18.72
N LEU A 71 6.31 0.31 -19.95
CA LEU A 71 6.95 -0.25 -21.12
C LEU A 71 8.27 0.46 -21.38
N ASN A 72 9.27 -0.33 -21.76
CA ASN A 72 10.45 0.18 -22.42
C ASN A 72 10.05 0.76 -23.77
N ASP A 73 10.50 1.98 -24.03
CA ASP A 73 10.41 2.69 -25.31
C ASP A 73 11.80 3.29 -25.62
N LYS A 74 11.99 3.82 -26.83
CA LYS A 74 13.29 4.27 -27.37
C LYS A 74 14.11 5.12 -26.39
N ASP A 75 13.45 6.10 -25.75
CA ASP A 75 14.09 7.06 -24.84
C ASP A 75 13.61 6.92 -23.38
N TYR A 76 12.77 5.93 -23.09
CA TYR A 76 12.16 5.74 -21.77
C TYR A 76 12.24 4.28 -21.33
N HIS A 77 12.96 4.02 -20.24
CA HIS A 77 13.04 2.68 -19.67
C HIS A 77 11.99 2.51 -18.57
N GLY A 78 10.82 1.96 -18.94
CA GLY A 78 9.71 1.68 -18.03
C GLY A 78 9.86 0.38 -17.21
N GLY A 79 10.79 -0.51 -17.60
CA GLY A 79 11.13 -1.73 -16.87
C GLY A 79 10.48 -3.02 -17.38
N TYR A 80 9.65 -2.96 -18.42
CA TYR A 80 9.01 -4.14 -19.03
C TYR A 80 9.00 -4.07 -20.56
N GLU A 81 9.13 -5.22 -21.20
CA GLU A 81 8.82 -5.40 -22.61
C GLU A 81 7.32 -5.68 -22.82
N GLN A 82 6.81 -5.37 -24.02
CA GLN A 82 5.40 -5.58 -24.38
C GLN A 82 4.94 -7.04 -24.18
N SER A 83 5.78 -8.00 -24.55
CA SER A 83 5.47 -9.43 -24.39
C SER A 83 5.34 -9.85 -22.94
N GLU A 84 6.11 -9.24 -22.02
CA GLU A 84 6.04 -9.56 -20.59
C GLU A 84 4.70 -9.10 -19.97
N ILE A 85 4.13 -8.00 -20.47
CA ILE A 85 2.78 -7.55 -20.09
C ILE A 85 1.70 -8.48 -20.64
N GLU A 86 1.84 -8.98 -21.86
CA GLU A 86 0.88 -9.93 -22.44
C GLU A 86 0.85 -11.27 -21.70
N GLU A 87 2.01 -11.76 -21.26
CA GLU A 87 2.10 -12.95 -20.40
C GLU A 87 1.42 -12.75 -19.04
N VAL A 88 1.50 -11.55 -18.46
CA VAL A 88 0.76 -11.19 -17.24
C VAL A 88 -0.74 -11.38 -17.46
N PHE A 89 -1.26 -10.85 -18.56
CA PHE A 89 -2.70 -10.91 -18.84
C PHE A 89 -3.19 -12.36 -18.93
N THR A 90 -2.45 -13.21 -19.65
CA THR A 90 -2.80 -14.63 -19.80
C THR A 90 -2.75 -15.39 -18.47
N ALA A 91 -1.74 -15.12 -17.62
CA ALA A 91 -1.59 -15.83 -16.35
C ALA A 91 -2.71 -15.52 -15.35
N MET A 92 -3.21 -14.27 -15.33
CA MET A 92 -4.26 -13.87 -14.39
C MET A 92 -5.66 -14.35 -14.78
N GLU A 93 -5.98 -14.39 -16.07
CA GLU A 93 -7.26 -14.91 -16.55
C GLU A 93 -7.51 -16.36 -16.11
N ALA A 94 -6.45 -17.17 -15.98
CA ALA A 94 -6.59 -18.58 -15.68
C ALA A 94 -6.90 -18.91 -14.20
N ASN A 95 -6.50 -18.08 -13.23
CA ASN A 95 -6.53 -18.49 -11.82
C ASN A 95 -6.61 -17.36 -10.76
N TYR A 96 -7.09 -16.17 -11.13
CA TYR A 96 -7.13 -15.04 -10.20
C TYR A 96 -7.94 -15.34 -8.93
N GLU A 97 -9.12 -15.95 -9.07
CA GLU A 97 -10.00 -16.20 -7.95
C GLU A 97 -9.37 -17.11 -6.89
N ALA A 98 -8.80 -18.24 -7.31
CA ALA A 98 -8.16 -19.15 -6.36
C ALA A 98 -6.94 -18.51 -5.70
N TRP A 99 -6.19 -17.69 -6.45
CA TRP A 99 -5.07 -16.93 -5.89
C TRP A 99 -5.54 -15.95 -4.81
N VAL A 100 -6.58 -15.16 -5.07
CA VAL A 100 -7.14 -14.21 -4.08
C VAL A 100 -7.59 -14.94 -2.82
N GLN A 101 -8.33 -16.05 -2.97
CA GLN A 101 -8.83 -16.84 -1.84
C GLN A 101 -7.70 -17.45 -1.01
N GLY A 102 -6.60 -17.87 -1.63
CA GLY A 102 -5.43 -18.39 -0.93
C GLY A 102 -4.54 -17.31 -0.31
N PHE A 103 -4.35 -16.18 -0.99
CA PHE A 103 -3.42 -15.13 -0.59
C PHE A 103 -3.97 -14.27 0.55
N ALA A 104 -5.25 -13.89 0.50
CA ALA A 104 -5.85 -12.99 1.47
C ALA A 104 -5.69 -13.42 2.95
N PRO A 105 -5.97 -14.67 3.35
CA PRO A 105 -5.77 -15.10 4.74
C PRO A 105 -4.30 -15.10 5.16
N LEU A 106 -3.38 -15.43 4.25
CA LEU A 106 -1.94 -15.42 4.53
C LEU A 106 -1.43 -13.98 4.76
N ALA A 107 -1.86 -13.04 3.91
CA ALA A 107 -1.49 -11.64 4.01
C ALA A 107 -2.04 -11.00 5.29
N VAL A 108 -3.30 -11.27 5.64
CA VAL A 108 -3.89 -10.78 6.89
C VAL A 108 -3.24 -11.42 8.10
N GLY A 109 -2.84 -12.69 8.03
CA GLY A 109 -2.03 -13.43 8.99
C GLY A 109 -2.70 -13.71 10.34
N ALA A 110 -3.26 -12.69 10.99
CA ALA A 110 -4.00 -12.79 12.23
C ALA A 110 -5.38 -13.44 12.04
N ASP A 111 -5.86 -14.13 13.07
CA ASP A 111 -7.21 -14.71 13.11
C ASP A 111 -8.29 -13.64 13.31
N VAL A 112 -8.49 -12.82 12.27
CA VAL A 112 -9.48 -11.74 12.23
C VAL A 112 -10.32 -11.90 10.96
N PRO A 113 -11.37 -12.74 10.98
CA PRO A 113 -12.15 -13.08 9.78
C PRO A 113 -12.76 -11.87 9.07
N ALA A 114 -13.09 -10.80 9.81
CA ALA A 114 -13.57 -9.56 9.21
C ALA A 114 -12.51 -8.85 8.36
N ALA A 115 -11.25 -8.86 8.79
CA ALA A 115 -10.14 -8.29 8.03
C ALA A 115 -9.83 -9.11 6.78
N VAL A 116 -9.89 -10.46 6.88
CA VAL A 116 -9.75 -11.35 5.72
C VAL A 116 -10.85 -11.06 4.69
N ARG A 117 -12.12 -11.05 5.10
CA ARG A 117 -13.24 -10.75 4.17
C ARG A 117 -13.11 -9.39 3.51
N GLU A 118 -12.69 -8.37 4.26
CA GLU A 118 -12.52 -7.02 3.71
C GLU A 118 -11.38 -6.96 2.69
N PHE A 119 -10.21 -7.54 3.02
CA PHE A 119 -9.08 -7.59 2.10
C PHE A 119 -9.38 -8.43 0.85
N THR A 120 -10.01 -9.59 1.03
CA THR A 120 -10.49 -10.42 -0.08
C THR A 120 -11.41 -9.62 -1.00
N ARG A 121 -12.38 -8.88 -0.45
CA ARG A 121 -13.31 -8.04 -1.23
C ARG A 121 -12.57 -6.97 -2.02
N THR A 122 -11.66 -6.20 -1.40
CA THR A 122 -10.95 -5.13 -2.11
C THR A 122 -9.99 -5.67 -3.17
N LEU A 123 -9.37 -6.82 -2.91
CA LEU A 123 -8.49 -7.49 -3.86
C LEU A 123 -9.31 -8.03 -5.06
N PHE A 124 -10.49 -8.60 -4.84
CA PHE A 124 -11.40 -8.98 -5.93
C PHE A 124 -11.91 -7.80 -6.77
N ASN A 125 -12.00 -6.61 -6.18
CA ASN A 125 -12.41 -5.42 -6.92
C ASN A 125 -11.32 -4.90 -7.87
N MET A 126 -10.05 -5.28 -7.69
CA MET A 126 -9.00 -4.93 -8.62
C MET A 126 -9.11 -5.76 -9.90
N ARG A 127 -8.84 -5.13 -11.06
CA ARG A 127 -8.77 -5.85 -12.34
C ARG A 127 -7.60 -6.84 -12.29
N PRO A 128 -7.79 -8.14 -12.63
CA PRO A 128 -6.78 -9.18 -12.40
C PRO A 128 -5.41 -8.87 -13.03
N ASP A 129 -5.41 -8.36 -14.26
CA ASP A 129 -4.24 -7.94 -15.00
C ASP A 129 -3.48 -6.79 -14.32
N ILE A 130 -4.18 -5.78 -13.82
CA ILE A 130 -3.60 -4.69 -13.01
C ILE A 130 -3.00 -5.26 -11.73
N THR A 131 -3.67 -6.20 -11.06
CA THR A 131 -3.16 -6.83 -9.83
C THR A 131 -1.84 -7.54 -10.06
N LEU A 132 -1.72 -8.35 -11.11
CA LEU A 132 -0.44 -9.02 -11.40
C LEU A 132 0.63 -8.04 -11.81
N PHE A 133 0.28 -7.08 -12.67
CA PHE A 133 1.21 -6.06 -13.14
C PHE A 133 1.85 -5.31 -11.96
N VAL A 134 1.02 -4.84 -11.03
CA VAL A 134 1.48 -4.15 -9.82
C VAL A 134 2.25 -5.09 -8.90
N SER A 135 1.81 -6.33 -8.74
CA SER A 135 2.52 -7.33 -7.93
C SER A 135 3.93 -7.59 -8.45
N ARG A 136 4.09 -7.82 -9.78
CA ARG A 136 5.41 -7.97 -10.40
C ARG A 136 6.26 -6.72 -10.20
N THR A 137 5.67 -5.54 -10.36
CA THR A 137 6.39 -4.27 -10.18
C THR A 137 6.90 -4.12 -8.77
N VAL A 138 6.08 -4.43 -7.76
CA VAL A 138 6.48 -4.37 -6.34
C VAL A 138 7.56 -5.40 -6.04
N PHE A 139 7.39 -6.66 -6.45
CA PHE A 139 8.34 -7.73 -6.12
C PHE A 139 9.69 -7.60 -6.84
N ASN A 140 9.75 -6.94 -8.00
CA ASN A 140 10.99 -6.71 -8.74
C ASN A 140 11.61 -5.32 -8.49
N SER A 141 10.99 -4.48 -7.66
CA SER A 141 11.56 -3.18 -7.31
C SER A 141 12.69 -3.32 -6.28
N ASP A 142 13.85 -2.70 -6.55
CA ASP A 142 14.95 -2.60 -5.60
C ASP A 142 15.30 -1.14 -5.31
N PHE A 143 14.91 -0.68 -4.12
CA PHE A 143 15.20 0.68 -3.65
C PHE A 143 16.40 0.77 -2.70
N ARG A 144 17.14 -0.32 -2.46
CA ARG A 144 18.24 -0.35 -1.48
C ARG A 144 19.32 0.68 -1.77
N GLY A 145 19.66 0.87 -3.05
CA GLY A 145 20.66 1.83 -3.50
C GLY A 145 20.31 3.31 -3.25
N ILE A 146 19.04 3.62 -2.98
CA ILE A 146 18.57 5.01 -2.81
C ILE A 146 18.09 5.33 -1.38
N LEU A 147 18.07 4.37 -0.45
CA LEU A 147 17.61 4.59 0.92
C LEU A 147 18.36 5.74 1.63
N GLY A 148 19.67 5.85 1.39
CA GLY A 148 20.51 6.91 1.97
C GLY A 148 20.15 8.33 1.52
N LEU A 149 19.36 8.47 0.44
CA LEU A 149 18.87 9.76 -0.04
C LEU A 149 17.69 10.30 0.79
N VAL A 150 16.96 9.44 1.51
CA VAL A 150 15.86 9.86 2.37
C VAL A 150 16.43 10.63 3.58
N LYS A 151 16.13 11.93 3.67
CA LYS A 151 16.60 12.80 4.77
C LYS A 151 15.56 13.11 5.83
N VAL A 152 14.27 12.94 5.50
CA VAL A 152 13.17 13.15 6.45
C VAL A 152 13.21 12.12 7.58
N PRO A 153 12.77 12.45 8.80
CA PRO A 153 12.64 11.47 9.88
C PRO A 153 11.68 10.34 9.51
N CYS A 154 12.07 9.11 9.82
CA CYS A 154 11.28 7.91 9.53
C CYS A 154 10.90 7.17 10.81
N CYS A 155 9.66 6.71 10.89
CA CYS A 155 9.21 5.73 11.89
C CYS A 155 8.81 4.46 11.16
N ILE A 156 9.61 3.40 11.32
CA ILE A 156 9.30 2.08 10.76
C ILE A 156 8.42 1.36 11.76
N ILE A 157 7.22 0.97 11.33
CA ILE A 157 6.28 0.19 12.14
C ILE A 157 6.17 -1.20 11.50
N GLN A 158 6.49 -2.24 12.25
CA GLN A 158 6.52 -3.62 11.77
C GLN A 158 5.69 -4.51 12.70
N THR A 159 4.93 -5.45 12.15
CA THR A 159 4.26 -6.49 12.93
C THR A 159 5.25 -7.57 13.36
N SER A 160 5.01 -8.24 14.49
CA SER A 160 5.95 -9.25 15.00
C SER A 160 6.16 -10.43 14.06
N LYS A 161 5.21 -10.67 13.16
CA LYS A 161 5.28 -11.70 12.13
C LYS A 161 4.53 -11.24 10.90
N ASP A 162 5.24 -11.09 9.79
CA ASP A 162 4.72 -10.71 8.49
C ASP A 162 5.28 -11.71 7.47
N MET A 163 4.40 -12.28 6.63
CA MET A 163 4.81 -13.27 5.63
C MET A 163 5.67 -12.69 4.50
N SER A 164 5.52 -11.38 4.23
CA SER A 164 6.15 -10.68 3.12
C SER A 164 7.39 -9.90 3.56
N VAL A 165 7.47 -9.55 4.85
CA VAL A 165 8.53 -8.69 5.38
C VAL A 165 9.22 -9.34 6.60
N PRO A 166 10.38 -9.98 6.42
CA PRO A 166 11.16 -10.52 7.53
C PRO A 166 11.62 -9.44 8.51
N PRO A 167 11.78 -9.74 9.82
CA PRO A 167 12.26 -8.77 10.80
C PRO A 167 13.60 -8.10 10.45
N SER A 168 14.50 -8.83 9.78
CA SER A 168 15.81 -8.31 9.34
C SER A 168 15.72 -7.14 8.36
N VAL A 169 14.60 -7.01 7.63
CA VAL A 169 14.36 -5.87 6.73
C VAL A 169 14.26 -4.57 7.52
N VAL A 170 13.69 -4.61 8.73
CA VAL A 170 13.58 -3.42 9.59
C VAL A 170 14.95 -2.96 10.06
N ASP A 171 15.80 -3.89 10.47
CA ASP A 171 17.18 -3.59 10.87
C ASP A 171 17.98 -3.01 9.68
N TYR A 172 17.77 -3.57 8.49
CA TYR A 172 18.35 -3.07 7.25
C TYR A 172 17.89 -1.62 6.98
N LEU A 173 16.59 -1.37 6.93
CA LEU A 173 16.04 -0.03 6.68
C LEU A 173 16.52 1.00 7.72
N LYS A 174 16.50 0.64 9.00
CA LYS A 174 16.99 1.51 10.09
C LYS A 174 18.45 1.92 9.89
N THR A 175 19.28 1.02 9.37
CA THR A 175 20.71 1.25 9.17
C THR A 175 21.02 2.03 7.90
N HIS A 176 20.17 1.91 6.86
CA HIS A 176 20.46 2.45 5.52
C HIS A 176 19.68 3.73 5.18
N LEU A 177 18.58 4.05 5.89
CA LEU A 177 17.88 5.32 5.73
C LEU A 177 18.76 6.48 6.20
N GLY A 178 18.86 7.53 5.37
CA GLY A 178 19.75 8.67 5.64
C GLY A 178 19.25 9.64 6.72
N GLY A 179 17.97 9.57 7.08
CA GLY A 179 17.31 10.39 8.09
C GLY A 179 17.26 9.71 9.46
N ARG A 180 16.91 10.47 10.51
CA ARG A 180 16.69 9.89 11.84
C ARG A 180 15.59 8.84 11.76
N THR A 181 15.92 7.60 12.12
CA THR A 181 15.00 6.47 12.01
C THR A 181 14.71 5.85 13.38
N THR A 182 13.43 5.65 13.67
CA THR A 182 12.97 4.87 14.83
C THR A 182 12.17 3.66 14.39
N VAL A 183 12.13 2.63 15.23
CA VAL A 183 11.43 1.38 14.96
C VAL A 183 10.44 1.10 16.08
N GLU A 184 9.22 0.71 15.72
CA GLU A 184 8.18 0.27 16.65
C GLU A 184 7.64 -1.10 16.17
N ILE A 185 7.77 -2.12 17.02
CA ILE A 185 7.27 -3.46 16.72
C ILE A 185 5.88 -3.63 17.33
N LEU A 186 4.88 -3.89 16.50
CA LEU A 186 3.52 -4.24 16.90
C LEU A 186 3.45 -5.71 17.27
N ARG A 187 2.97 -6.01 18.48
CA ARG A 187 2.71 -7.38 18.96
C ARG A 187 1.42 -7.95 18.35
N THR A 188 1.45 -8.15 17.04
CA THR A 188 0.38 -8.73 16.23
C THR A 188 0.99 -9.38 14.99
N GLU A 189 0.23 -10.23 14.32
CA GLU A 189 0.65 -10.90 13.08
C GLU A 189 -0.03 -10.26 11.87
N GLY A 190 0.59 -10.45 10.70
CA GLY A 190 0.04 -10.07 9.41
C GLY A 190 0.60 -8.79 8.83
N HIS A 191 0.29 -8.57 7.55
CA HIS A 191 0.75 -7.43 6.75
C HIS A 191 -0.17 -6.21 6.85
N LEU A 192 -1.42 -6.40 7.32
CA LEU A 192 -2.45 -5.34 7.34
C LEU A 192 -2.92 -5.00 8.77
N PRO A 193 -2.03 -4.54 9.68
CA PRO A 193 -2.41 -4.24 11.07
C PRO A 193 -3.42 -3.10 11.19
N HIS A 194 -3.58 -2.26 10.16
CA HIS A 194 -4.63 -1.23 10.10
C HIS A 194 -6.04 -1.83 9.94
N LEU A 195 -6.16 -3.04 9.38
CA LEU A 195 -7.40 -3.82 9.33
C LEU A 195 -7.56 -4.73 10.54
N SER A 196 -6.50 -5.48 10.88
CA SER A 196 -6.57 -6.56 11.88
C SER A 196 -6.35 -6.10 13.33
N ALA A 197 -5.56 -5.05 13.55
CA ALA A 197 -5.19 -4.56 14.88
C ALA A 197 -5.20 -3.01 14.99
N PRO A 198 -6.29 -2.33 14.57
CA PRO A 198 -6.31 -0.87 14.41
C PRO A 198 -6.01 -0.11 15.70
N GLY A 199 -6.46 -0.60 16.85
CA GLY A 199 -6.19 0.03 18.15
C GLY A 199 -4.71 0.02 18.52
N LEU A 200 -3.99 -1.08 18.25
CA LEU A 200 -2.55 -1.18 18.50
C LEU A 200 -1.78 -0.26 17.56
N LEU A 201 -2.12 -0.27 16.27
CA LEU A 201 -1.49 0.60 15.29
C LEU A 201 -1.72 2.09 15.61
N ALA A 202 -2.95 2.48 15.97
CA ALA A 202 -3.28 3.85 16.32
C ALA A 202 -2.46 4.38 17.51
N GLN A 203 -2.19 3.55 18.52
CA GLN A 203 -1.32 3.94 19.64
C GLN A 203 0.12 4.23 19.18
N VAL A 204 0.68 3.39 18.32
CA VAL A 204 2.04 3.60 17.76
C VAL A 204 2.07 4.85 16.89
N LEU A 205 1.10 5.01 15.98
CA LEU A 205 1.00 6.18 15.11
C LEU A 205 0.91 7.48 15.91
N ARG A 206 0.13 7.52 17.01
CA ARG A 206 0.06 8.70 17.90
C ARG A 206 1.42 9.05 18.50
N ARG A 207 2.18 8.06 18.97
CA ARG A 207 3.55 8.30 19.51
C ARG A 207 4.51 8.77 18.43
N ALA A 208 4.40 8.23 17.23
CA ALA A 208 5.25 8.60 16.09
C ALA A 208 4.98 10.04 15.63
N LEU A 209 3.71 10.44 15.56
CA LEU A 209 3.30 11.76 15.08
C LEU A 209 3.47 12.88 16.12
N ALA A 210 3.58 12.55 17.41
CA ALA A 210 3.84 13.53 18.46
C ALA A 210 5.29 14.03 18.52
N ARG A 211 6.20 13.42 17.76
CA ARG A 211 7.61 13.80 17.65
C ARG A 211 7.81 14.87 16.58
#